data_AF-A0A2Z3H0L5-F1
#
_entry.id   AF-A0A2Z3H0L5-F1
#
_cell.length_a   1.000
_cell.length_b   1.000
_cell.length_c   1.000
_cell.angle_alpha   90.00
_cell.angle_beta   90.00
_cell.angle_gamma   90.00
#
_symmetry.space_group_name_H-M   'P 1'
#
loop_
_entity.id
_entity.type
_entity.pdbx_description
1 polymer ?
#
loop_
_entity_poly.entity_id
_entity_poly.type
_entity_poly.pdbx_seq_one_letter_code
_entity_poly.pdbx_strand_id
1 'polypeptide(L)'
;MARLPEQHEALDLLTELDPFLAPRAALFWGNLLGAVRHGGFIPWDDDIDLLLPRSDVPALEAFCAARGIGIVHHKAHFLKLFRRDGAVCRPDLPWRWPFVDVFPYDVFGGEVLTRFANRVYRFPAPQVLPFRPVLFEGTPRLAPACPLAVLRSLYGDYGTYQIKTYDHRTERSVPLDEIVERVNAAHWRQTPPTGESHSTFAPVAAAAFARGQGRVIDLGSGSGRDAAYLRAQGFEVDECDPHTGRGGDALMADLSGYGRMYCRWLLHTLSSRQQWALLRRLAEVRPGTVVCLEFRDPADASALTPVSNDSRLFFDDGHFRWLLGASEVMSVLGAGFRVLHHTLGRFSSTPASDPVLTRLNLLKP
;
A
#
# COMPACT_ATOMS: atom_id res chain seq x y z
N MET A 1 9.32 -3.82 -5.84
CA MET A 1 8.19 -3.71 -4.88
C MET A 1 7.04 -4.55 -5.40
N ALA A 2 6.12 -4.97 -4.52
CA ALA A 2 4.90 -5.64 -4.95
C ALA A 2 4.04 -4.70 -5.79
N ARG A 3 3.44 -5.22 -6.86
CA ARG A 3 2.58 -4.43 -7.76
C ARG A 3 1.11 -4.65 -7.48
N LEU A 4 0.31 -3.60 -7.72
CA LEU A 4 -1.13 -3.71 -7.79
C LEU A 4 -1.55 -4.38 -9.12
N PRO A 5 -2.65 -5.16 -9.15
CA PRO A 5 -3.20 -5.70 -10.40
C PRO A 5 -3.48 -4.60 -11.43
N GLU A 6 -3.98 -3.44 -10.97
CA GLU A 6 -4.28 -2.30 -11.84
C GLU A 6 -3.02 -1.77 -12.57
N GLN A 7 -1.86 -1.76 -11.90
CA GLN A 7 -0.60 -1.33 -12.52
C GLN A 7 -0.20 -2.26 -13.67
N HIS A 8 -0.48 -3.55 -13.58
CA HIS A 8 -0.22 -4.49 -14.67
C HIS A 8 -1.10 -4.19 -15.87
N GLU A 9 -2.40 -4.00 -15.64
CA GLU A 9 -3.37 -3.65 -16.69
C GLU A 9 -3.00 -2.32 -17.39
N ALA A 10 -2.54 -1.32 -16.64
CA ALA A 10 -2.07 -0.05 -17.19
C ALA A 10 -0.78 -0.21 -18.02
N LEU A 11 0.18 -1.02 -17.56
CA LEU A 11 1.42 -1.30 -18.31
C LEU A 11 1.16 -2.07 -19.61
N ASP A 12 0.18 -2.97 -19.61
CA ASP A 12 -0.20 -3.71 -20.82
C ASP A 12 -0.74 -2.75 -21.89
N LEU A 13 -1.61 -1.80 -21.50
CA LEU A 13 -2.07 -0.76 -22.42
C LEU A 13 -0.93 0.16 -22.86
N LEU A 14 -0.03 0.55 -21.95
CA LEU A 14 1.13 1.36 -22.32
C LEU A 14 1.99 0.63 -23.38
N THR A 15 2.18 -0.68 -23.24
CA THR A 15 2.93 -1.50 -24.20
C THR A 15 2.30 -1.48 -25.60
N GLU A 16 0.97 -1.46 -25.70
CA GLU A 16 0.27 -1.30 -26.99
C GLU A 16 0.48 0.08 -27.63
N LEU A 17 0.62 1.12 -26.79
CA LEU A 17 0.81 2.51 -27.20
C LEU A 17 2.27 2.86 -27.49
N ASP A 18 3.22 2.08 -26.99
CA ASP A 18 4.65 2.31 -27.07
C ASP A 18 5.24 2.51 -28.47
N PRO A 19 4.76 1.83 -29.53
CA PRO A 19 5.22 2.12 -30.89
C PRO A 19 5.10 3.60 -31.27
N PHE A 20 4.16 4.32 -30.66
CA PHE A 20 4.03 5.77 -30.81
C PHE A 20 4.67 6.55 -29.66
N LEU A 21 4.32 6.19 -28.41
CA LEU A 21 4.63 7.00 -27.23
C LEU A 21 6.06 6.87 -26.73
N ALA A 22 6.66 5.67 -26.75
CA ALA A 22 7.99 5.44 -26.16
C ALA A 22 9.10 6.38 -26.68
N PRO A 23 9.19 6.70 -27.99
CA PRO A 23 10.21 7.64 -28.48
C PRO A 23 9.83 9.12 -28.38
N ARG A 24 8.59 9.47 -27.97
CA ARG A 24 8.04 10.84 -28.06
C ARG A 24 7.58 11.43 -26.74
N ALA A 25 7.13 10.59 -25.81
CA ALA A 25 6.47 11.00 -24.59
C ALA A 25 7.34 10.70 -23.37
N ALA A 26 7.39 11.63 -22.44
CA ALA A 26 8.14 11.49 -21.19
C ALA A 26 7.22 11.22 -20.01
N LEU A 27 7.68 10.43 -19.04
CA LEU A 27 7.01 10.29 -17.74
C LEU A 27 6.82 11.66 -17.10
N PHE A 28 5.62 11.88 -16.56
CA PHE A 28 5.27 13.12 -15.88
C PHE A 28 4.47 12.84 -14.60
N TRP A 29 4.16 13.88 -13.83
CA TRP A 29 3.33 13.77 -12.62
C TRP A 29 3.70 12.60 -11.68
N GLY A 30 2.74 11.72 -11.38
CA GLY A 30 2.88 10.60 -10.45
C GLY A 30 3.91 9.59 -10.93
N ASN A 31 3.95 9.28 -12.22
CA ASN A 31 4.88 8.29 -12.77
C ASN A 31 6.31 8.81 -12.88
N LEU A 32 6.53 10.12 -13.07
CA LEU A 32 7.87 10.71 -12.91
C LEU A 32 8.36 10.62 -11.46
N LEU A 33 7.47 10.92 -10.50
CA LEU A 33 7.77 10.81 -9.08
C LEU A 33 8.06 9.35 -8.70
N GLY A 34 7.25 8.42 -9.20
CA GLY A 34 7.44 6.97 -9.03
C GLY A 34 8.79 6.50 -9.58
N ALA A 35 9.14 6.88 -10.81
CA ALA A 35 10.42 6.51 -11.42
C ALA A 35 11.61 6.96 -10.56
N VAL A 36 11.57 8.21 -10.07
CA VAL A 36 12.64 8.78 -9.24
C VAL A 36 12.70 8.15 -7.84
N ARG A 37 11.54 7.89 -7.22
CA ARG A 37 11.46 7.50 -5.80
C ARG A 37 11.45 6.00 -5.58
N HIS A 38 10.88 5.24 -6.52
CA HIS A 38 10.56 3.82 -6.38
C HIS A 38 11.08 2.97 -7.56
N GLY A 39 11.63 3.59 -8.61
CA GLY A 39 12.06 2.90 -9.83
C GLY A 39 10.91 2.38 -10.71
N GLY A 40 9.69 2.83 -10.45
CA GLY A 40 8.46 2.30 -11.04
C GLY A 40 7.24 3.10 -10.60
N PHE A 41 6.10 2.46 -10.42
CA PHE A 41 4.92 3.13 -9.87
C PHE A 41 5.16 3.63 -8.44
N ILE A 42 4.41 4.67 -8.06
CA ILE A 42 4.15 4.88 -6.63
C ILE A 42 3.27 3.69 -6.16
N PRO A 43 3.56 3.06 -5.02
CA PRO A 43 2.93 1.77 -4.66
C PRO A 43 1.39 1.77 -4.58
N TRP A 44 0.77 2.93 -4.37
CA TRP A 44 -0.68 3.12 -4.29
C TRP A 44 -1.29 3.84 -5.51
N ASP A 45 -0.50 4.10 -6.54
CA ASP A 45 -0.92 4.78 -7.78
C ASP A 45 -1.15 3.72 -8.85
N ASP A 46 -2.18 3.91 -9.68
CA ASP A 46 -2.61 2.90 -10.65
C ASP A 46 -2.70 3.40 -12.10
N ASP A 47 -2.56 4.70 -12.36
CA ASP A 47 -2.59 5.28 -13.71
C ASP A 47 -1.21 5.69 -14.26
N ILE A 48 -1.20 6.07 -15.54
CA ILE A 48 0.02 6.46 -16.26
C ILE A 48 -0.16 7.86 -16.83
N ASP A 49 0.72 8.77 -16.42
CA ASP A 49 0.82 10.16 -16.82
C ASP A 49 2.04 10.40 -17.72
N LEU A 50 1.79 10.89 -18.94
CA LEU A 50 2.84 11.17 -19.93
C LEU A 50 2.76 12.60 -20.45
N LEU A 51 3.90 13.21 -20.73
CA LEU A 51 4.05 14.52 -21.36
C LEU A 51 4.40 14.35 -22.84
N LEU A 52 3.63 14.95 -23.74
CA LEU A 52 3.79 14.83 -25.21
C LEU A 52 3.76 16.20 -25.90
N PRO A 53 4.55 16.47 -26.96
CA PRO A 53 4.42 17.71 -27.72
C PRO A 53 2.99 17.87 -28.28
N ARG A 54 2.38 19.05 -28.15
CA ARG A 54 1.04 19.30 -28.71
C ARG A 54 0.99 19.08 -30.23
N SER A 55 2.09 19.32 -30.93
CA SER A 55 2.21 19.08 -32.37
C SER A 55 2.01 17.60 -32.76
N ASP A 56 2.26 16.67 -31.83
CA ASP A 56 2.16 15.23 -32.09
C ASP A 56 0.76 14.67 -31.82
N VAL A 57 -0.14 15.48 -31.24
CA VAL A 57 -1.52 15.07 -30.91
C VAL A 57 -2.30 14.54 -32.12
N PRO A 58 -2.31 15.21 -33.30
CA PRO A 58 -3.04 14.68 -34.45
C PRO A 58 -2.49 13.33 -34.94
N ALA A 59 -1.17 13.12 -34.84
CA ALA A 59 -0.56 11.84 -35.22
C ALA A 59 -0.88 10.74 -34.20
N LEU A 60 -0.96 11.08 -32.90
CA LEU A 60 -1.41 10.16 -31.85
C LEU A 60 -2.87 9.74 -32.07
N GLU A 61 -3.75 10.69 -32.42
CA GLU A 61 -5.15 10.41 -32.72
C GLU A 61 -5.30 9.46 -33.90
N ALA A 62 -4.57 9.71 -35.00
CA ALA A 62 -4.54 8.81 -36.15
C ALA A 62 -4.00 7.42 -35.79
N PHE A 63 -2.93 7.35 -34.98
CA PHE A 63 -2.37 6.09 -34.49
C PHE A 63 -3.38 5.28 -33.67
N CYS A 64 -4.10 5.94 -32.77
CA CYS A 64 -5.12 5.33 -31.92
C CYS A 64 -6.32 4.85 -32.74
N ALA A 65 -6.82 5.68 -33.66
CA ALA A 65 -7.94 5.35 -34.54
C ALA A 65 -7.65 4.10 -35.37
N ALA A 66 -6.44 4.00 -35.96
CA ALA A 66 -6.01 2.83 -36.74
C ALA A 66 -5.92 1.53 -35.93
N ARG A 67 -5.86 1.61 -34.60
CA ARG A 67 -5.75 0.47 -33.67
C ARG A 67 -7.02 0.22 -32.85
N GLY A 68 -8.08 0.99 -33.10
CA GLY A 68 -9.31 0.89 -32.31
C GLY A 68 -9.17 1.39 -30.87
N ILE A 69 -8.11 2.13 -30.54
CA ILE A 69 -7.91 2.70 -29.20
C ILE A 69 -8.83 3.93 -29.05
N GLY A 70 -9.54 4.01 -27.93
CA GLY A 70 -10.39 5.14 -27.58
C GLY A 70 -9.55 6.34 -27.16
N ILE A 71 -10.01 7.54 -27.52
CA ILE A 71 -9.42 8.80 -27.06
C ILE A 71 -10.51 9.76 -26.62
N VAL A 72 -10.30 10.42 -25.48
CA VAL A 72 -11.14 11.53 -24.99
C VAL A 72 -10.26 12.73 -24.69
N HIS A 73 -10.63 13.88 -25.21
CA HIS A 73 -10.08 15.17 -24.77
C HIS A 73 -10.75 15.53 -23.45
N HIS A 74 -10.03 15.30 -22.35
CA HIS A 74 -10.57 15.53 -21.02
C HIS A 74 -10.69 17.03 -20.76
N LYS A 75 -11.75 17.43 -20.06
CA LYS A 75 -12.04 18.84 -19.72
C LYS A 75 -10.91 19.53 -18.94
N ALA A 76 -10.02 18.77 -18.31
CA ALA A 76 -8.86 19.25 -17.59
C ALA A 76 -7.59 19.36 -18.45
N HIS A 77 -7.72 19.39 -19.78
CA HIS A 77 -6.66 19.67 -20.77
C HIS A 77 -5.61 18.57 -20.99
N PHE A 78 -6.00 17.31 -20.83
CA PHE A 78 -5.19 16.15 -21.22
C PHE A 78 -6.01 15.19 -22.09
N LEU A 79 -5.34 14.26 -22.75
CA LEU A 79 -5.96 13.18 -23.52
C LEU A 79 -6.01 11.94 -22.65
N LYS A 80 -7.16 11.25 -22.62
CA LYS A 80 -7.28 9.94 -22.00
C LYS A 80 -7.39 8.89 -23.08
N LEU A 81 -6.42 7.97 -23.13
CA LEU A 81 -6.33 6.87 -24.08
C LEU A 81 -6.76 5.58 -23.39
N PHE A 82 -7.65 4.80 -23.99
CA PHE A 82 -8.22 3.63 -23.32
C PHE A 82 -8.62 2.53 -24.29
N ARG A 83 -8.68 1.29 -23.79
CA ARG A 83 -9.24 0.15 -24.54
C ARG A 83 -10.75 0.26 -24.63
N ARG A 84 -11.32 0.17 -25.83
CA ARG A 84 -12.79 0.28 -26.04
C ARG A 84 -13.57 -0.89 -25.46
N ASP A 85 -12.96 -2.06 -25.42
CA ASP A 85 -13.46 -3.29 -24.78
C ASP A 85 -13.06 -3.41 -23.30
N GLY A 86 -12.46 -2.35 -22.73
CA GLY A 86 -12.08 -2.28 -21.33
C GLY A 86 -13.27 -2.31 -20.35
N ALA A 87 -12.96 -2.43 -19.07
CA ALA A 87 -13.95 -2.41 -18.00
C ALA A 87 -14.62 -1.03 -17.90
N VAL A 88 -15.93 -1.01 -17.62
CA VAL A 88 -16.65 0.24 -17.38
C VAL A 88 -16.17 0.83 -16.06
N CYS A 89 -15.58 2.04 -16.09
CA CYS A 89 -15.21 2.76 -14.87
C CYS A 89 -16.47 3.24 -14.14
N ARG A 90 -17.27 4.06 -14.84
CA ARG A 90 -18.61 4.50 -14.42
C ARG A 90 -19.54 4.60 -15.62
N PRO A 91 -20.87 4.39 -15.44
CA PRO A 91 -21.81 4.40 -16.56
C PRO A 91 -21.93 5.74 -17.30
N ASP A 92 -21.62 6.86 -16.64
CA ASP A 92 -21.71 8.22 -17.18
C ASP A 92 -20.44 8.66 -17.94
N LEU A 93 -19.38 7.87 -17.90
CA LEU A 93 -18.10 8.23 -18.50
C LEU A 93 -17.94 7.65 -19.91
N PRO A 94 -17.39 8.43 -20.87
CA PRO A 94 -17.17 7.95 -22.23
C PRO A 94 -15.91 7.08 -22.39
N TRP A 95 -15.16 6.85 -21.31
CA TRP A 95 -13.95 6.04 -21.29
C TRP A 95 -14.06 4.82 -20.38
N ARG A 96 -13.10 3.91 -20.51
CA ARG A 96 -13.03 2.62 -19.84
C ARG A 96 -11.64 2.39 -19.25
N TRP A 97 -11.55 1.43 -18.34
CA TRP A 97 -10.31 0.99 -17.74
C TRP A 97 -9.71 -0.19 -18.52
N PRO A 98 -8.38 -0.30 -18.68
CA PRO A 98 -7.34 0.65 -18.26
C PRO A 98 -7.23 1.87 -19.19
N PHE A 99 -6.57 2.92 -18.70
CA PHE A 99 -6.26 4.12 -19.47
C PHE A 99 -4.87 4.70 -19.20
N VAL A 100 -4.40 5.53 -20.14
CA VAL A 100 -3.18 6.36 -20.04
C VAL A 100 -3.57 7.81 -20.27
N ASP A 101 -3.10 8.71 -19.41
CA ASP A 101 -3.29 10.15 -19.52
C ASP A 101 -2.08 10.82 -20.17
N VAL A 102 -2.31 11.54 -21.27
CA VAL A 102 -1.29 12.25 -22.04
C VAL A 102 -1.55 13.74 -21.96
N PHE A 103 -0.59 14.47 -21.41
CA PHE A 103 -0.59 15.91 -21.19
C PHE A 103 0.14 16.61 -22.33
N PRO A 104 -0.57 17.31 -23.24
CA PRO A 104 0.08 18.01 -24.34
C PRO A 104 0.77 19.27 -23.85
N TYR A 105 2.02 19.48 -24.26
CA TYR A 105 2.78 20.69 -23.96
C TYR A 105 3.12 21.52 -25.19
N ASP A 106 3.32 22.82 -24.97
CA ASP A 106 3.81 23.78 -25.95
C ASP A 106 5.18 24.31 -25.50
N VAL A 107 6.00 24.76 -26.46
CA VAL A 107 7.24 25.50 -26.16
C VAL A 107 7.04 26.96 -26.58
N PHE A 108 7.14 27.88 -25.63
CA PHE A 108 6.99 29.31 -25.89
C PHE A 108 7.92 30.12 -25.00
N GLY A 109 8.64 31.08 -25.57
CA GLY A 109 9.51 31.99 -24.79
C GLY A 109 10.61 31.30 -23.98
N GLY A 110 11.10 30.14 -24.42
CA GLY A 110 12.09 29.35 -23.68
C GLY A 110 11.51 28.53 -22.51
N GLU A 111 10.19 28.41 -22.41
CA GLU A 111 9.48 27.59 -21.43
C GLU A 111 8.74 26.43 -22.10
N VAL A 112 8.60 25.32 -21.38
CA VAL A 112 7.62 24.26 -21.64
C VAL A 112 6.37 24.54 -20.83
N LEU A 113 5.22 24.58 -21.50
CA LEU A 113 3.93 24.88 -20.90
C LEU A 113 2.99 23.68 -21.06
N THR A 114 2.44 23.19 -19.96
CA THR A 114 1.37 22.18 -19.97
C THR A 114 0.22 22.64 -19.08
N ARG A 115 -0.98 22.11 -19.30
CA ARG A 115 -2.19 22.50 -18.55
C ARG A 115 -2.75 21.31 -17.81
N PHE A 116 -3.21 21.56 -16.59
CA PHE A 116 -4.03 20.61 -15.85
C PHE A 116 -5.08 21.37 -15.05
N ALA A 117 -6.34 21.02 -15.30
CA ALA A 117 -7.50 21.75 -14.81
C ALA A 117 -7.34 23.26 -15.10
N ASN A 118 -7.54 24.13 -14.10
CA ASN A 118 -7.51 25.58 -14.30
C ASN A 118 -6.10 26.18 -14.23
N ARG A 119 -5.05 25.35 -14.18
CA ARG A 119 -3.67 25.80 -13.99
C ARG A 119 -2.80 25.55 -15.23
N VAL A 120 -1.99 26.55 -15.56
CA VAL A 120 -0.87 26.43 -16.51
C VAL A 120 0.40 26.18 -15.70
N TYR A 121 1.08 25.08 -16.00
CA TYR A 121 2.39 24.74 -15.46
C TYR A 121 3.46 25.17 -16.44
N ARG A 122 4.48 25.85 -15.92
CA ARG A 122 5.58 26.43 -16.71
C ARG A 122 6.89 25.91 -16.15
N PHE A 123 7.77 25.48 -17.05
CA PHE A 123 9.11 25.03 -16.71
C PHE A 123 10.10 25.64 -17.69
N PRO A 124 11.29 26.07 -17.25
CA PRO A 124 12.36 26.41 -18.19
C PRO A 124 12.62 25.23 -19.13
N ALA A 125 12.67 25.48 -20.44
CA ALA A 125 12.82 24.43 -21.44
C ALA A 125 14.03 23.52 -21.17
N PRO A 126 15.21 24.00 -20.72
CA PRO A 126 16.34 23.13 -20.38
C PRO A 126 16.11 22.17 -19.20
N GLN A 127 15.08 22.39 -18.37
CA GLN A 127 14.72 21.45 -17.30
C GLN A 127 13.89 20.28 -17.82
N VAL A 128 13.22 20.45 -18.96
CA VAL A 128 12.33 19.44 -19.53
C VAL A 128 12.97 18.79 -20.76
N LEU A 129 13.59 19.58 -21.63
CA LEU A 129 14.11 19.17 -22.93
C LEU A 129 15.64 19.30 -23.00
N PRO A 130 16.33 18.45 -23.79
CA PRO A 130 15.78 17.24 -24.41
C PRO A 130 15.44 16.20 -23.33
N PHE A 131 14.46 15.33 -23.61
CA PHE A 131 14.16 14.24 -22.71
C PHE A 131 15.37 13.31 -22.54
N ARG A 132 15.48 12.69 -21.36
CA ARG A 132 16.54 11.75 -21.00
C ARG A 132 15.97 10.40 -20.56
N PRO A 133 16.70 9.29 -20.77
CA PRO A 133 16.23 7.99 -20.34
C PRO A 133 16.18 7.90 -18.81
N VAL A 134 15.17 7.21 -18.29
CA VAL A 134 15.03 6.75 -16.90
C VAL A 134 14.48 5.32 -16.91
N LEU A 135 14.78 4.53 -15.88
CA LEU A 135 14.12 3.24 -15.70
C LEU A 135 12.77 3.45 -15.01
N PHE A 136 11.73 2.81 -15.56
CA PHE A 136 10.41 2.72 -14.95
C PHE A 136 9.90 1.29 -15.14
N GLU A 137 9.70 0.59 -14.03
CA GLU A 137 9.30 -0.82 -14.03
C GLU A 137 10.30 -1.71 -14.79
N GLY A 138 11.59 -1.38 -14.71
CA GLY A 138 12.67 -2.07 -15.41
C GLY A 138 12.76 -1.77 -16.92
N THR A 139 11.87 -0.94 -17.46
CA THR A 139 11.87 -0.57 -18.89
C THR A 139 12.41 0.85 -19.08
N PRO A 140 13.31 1.10 -20.05
CA PRO A 140 13.73 2.46 -20.38
C PRO A 140 12.56 3.32 -20.88
N ARG A 141 12.34 4.47 -20.25
CA ARG A 141 11.36 5.49 -20.62
C ARG A 141 12.02 6.85 -20.72
N LEU A 142 11.38 7.79 -21.41
CA LEU A 142 11.83 9.18 -21.40
C LEU A 142 11.34 9.89 -20.14
N ALA A 143 12.13 10.85 -19.66
CA ALA A 143 11.80 11.75 -18.56
C ALA A 143 12.33 13.17 -18.88
N PRO A 144 11.85 14.21 -18.18
CA PRO A 144 12.43 15.54 -18.24
C PRO A 144 13.95 15.55 -18.06
N ALA A 145 14.65 16.49 -18.71
CA ALA A 145 16.12 16.62 -18.63
C ALA A 145 16.64 16.74 -17.19
N CYS A 146 15.88 17.40 -16.31
CA CYS A 146 16.16 17.61 -14.90
C CYS A 146 14.96 17.14 -14.03
N PRO A 147 14.74 15.82 -13.84
CA PRO A 147 13.56 15.28 -13.16
C PRO A 147 13.32 15.86 -11.77
N LEU A 148 14.40 16.01 -10.99
CA LEU A 148 14.33 16.50 -9.62
C LEU A 148 13.88 17.97 -9.52
N ALA A 149 14.24 18.79 -10.51
CA ALA A 149 13.82 20.19 -10.57
C ALA A 149 12.34 20.30 -10.94
N VAL A 150 11.90 19.53 -11.93
CA VAL A 150 10.48 19.44 -12.32
C VAL A 150 9.63 18.96 -11.15
N LEU A 151 10.02 17.89 -10.47
CA LEU A 151 9.31 17.37 -9.29
C LEU A 151 9.24 18.40 -8.15
N ARG A 152 10.31 19.17 -7.92
CA ARG A 152 10.30 20.24 -6.92
C ARG A 152 9.29 21.33 -7.27
N SER A 153 9.20 21.69 -8.55
CA SER A 153 8.20 22.66 -9.01
C SER A 153 6.76 22.13 -8.93
N LEU A 154 6.56 20.82 -9.08
CA LEU A 154 5.24 20.19 -9.01
C LEU A 154 4.75 19.98 -7.59
N TYR A 155 5.62 19.48 -6.70
CA TYR A 155 5.24 18.95 -5.39
C TYR A 155 5.90 19.68 -4.20
N GLY A 156 6.87 20.57 -4.44
CA GLY A 156 7.68 21.15 -3.36
C GLY A 156 8.61 20.09 -2.76
N ASP A 157 8.37 19.72 -1.51
CA ASP A 157 9.06 18.60 -0.86
C ASP A 157 8.38 17.27 -1.20
N TYR A 158 8.91 16.59 -2.21
CA TYR A 158 8.46 15.26 -2.65
C TYR A 158 9.15 14.10 -1.92
N GLY A 159 9.96 14.39 -0.89
CA GLY A 159 10.50 13.38 0.03
C GLY A 159 9.43 12.84 0.98
N THR A 160 8.38 13.62 1.24
CA THR A 160 7.24 13.21 2.06
C THR A 160 6.29 12.30 1.29
N TYR A 161 5.71 11.32 1.99
CA TYR A 161 4.76 10.39 1.38
C TYR A 161 3.36 10.91 1.59
N GLN A 162 2.69 11.27 0.48
CA GLN A 162 1.30 11.66 0.47
C GLN A 162 0.51 10.69 -0.41
N ILE A 163 -0.54 10.11 0.16
CA ILE A 163 -1.44 9.20 -0.54
C ILE A 163 -2.54 10.03 -1.20
N LYS A 164 -2.73 9.81 -2.51
CA LYS A 164 -3.95 10.21 -3.21
C LYS A 164 -5.00 9.14 -2.98
N THR A 165 -6.17 9.54 -2.52
CA THR A 165 -7.27 8.61 -2.19
C THR A 165 -8.28 8.56 -3.34
N TYR A 166 -7.81 8.05 -4.49
CA TYR A 166 -8.58 7.92 -5.72
C TYR A 166 -8.32 6.55 -6.35
N ASP A 167 -9.38 5.90 -6.81
CA ASP A 167 -9.31 4.64 -7.55
C ASP A 167 -9.66 4.92 -9.01
N HIS A 168 -8.66 4.86 -9.89
CA HIS A 168 -8.84 5.15 -11.32
C HIS A 168 -9.60 4.04 -12.05
N ARG A 169 -9.59 2.79 -11.54
CA ARG A 169 -10.36 1.69 -12.13
C ARG A 169 -11.85 1.99 -12.08
N THR A 170 -12.33 2.56 -10.98
CA THR A 170 -13.75 2.88 -10.76
C THR A 170 -14.06 4.39 -10.79
N GLU A 171 -13.07 5.24 -11.09
CA GLU A 171 -13.18 6.71 -11.19
C GLU A 171 -13.90 7.33 -9.99
N ARG A 172 -13.47 6.94 -8.78
CA ARG A 172 -14.06 7.42 -7.52
C ARG A 172 -13.01 7.71 -6.45
N SER A 173 -13.35 8.63 -5.56
CA SER A 173 -12.63 8.79 -4.30
C SER A 173 -12.90 7.59 -3.39
N VAL A 174 -11.86 7.09 -2.75
CA VAL A 174 -11.93 5.96 -1.81
C VAL A 174 -11.43 6.38 -0.43
N PRO A 175 -11.80 5.71 0.66
CA PRO A 175 -11.22 5.97 1.96
C PRO A 175 -9.72 5.62 1.99
N LEU A 176 -8.96 6.29 2.86
CA LEU A 176 -7.54 5.97 3.09
C LEU A 176 -7.33 4.50 3.45
N ASP A 177 -8.19 3.94 4.29
CA ASP A 177 -8.17 2.52 4.66
C ASP A 177 -8.21 1.59 3.45
N GLU A 178 -8.97 1.92 2.41
CA GLU A 178 -9.10 1.08 1.22
C GLU A 178 -7.78 1.00 0.42
N ILE A 179 -7.05 2.13 0.35
CA ILE A 179 -5.71 2.17 -0.26
C ILE A 179 -4.73 1.34 0.57
N VAL A 180 -4.72 1.52 1.89
CA VAL A 180 -3.86 0.76 2.81
C VAL A 180 -4.10 -0.74 2.67
N GLU A 181 -5.37 -1.15 2.65
CA GLU A 181 -5.79 -2.54 2.50
C GLU A 181 -5.33 -3.14 1.16
N ARG A 182 -5.56 -2.44 0.05
CA ARG A 182 -5.14 -2.89 -1.30
C ARG A 182 -3.63 -3.10 -1.37
N VAL A 183 -2.86 -2.11 -0.94
CA VAL A 183 -1.40 -2.14 -1.02
C VAL A 183 -0.81 -3.20 -0.10
N ASN A 184 -1.28 -3.30 1.14
CA ASN A 184 -0.78 -4.31 2.08
C ASN A 184 -1.16 -5.72 1.61
N ALA A 185 -2.39 -5.93 1.12
CA ALA A 185 -2.78 -7.22 0.56
C ALA A 185 -1.94 -7.60 -0.67
N ALA A 186 -1.63 -6.65 -1.56
CA ALA A 186 -0.75 -6.90 -2.70
C ALA A 186 0.67 -7.26 -2.25
N HIS A 187 1.21 -6.53 -1.27
CA HIS A 187 2.52 -6.77 -0.68
C HIS A 187 2.64 -8.19 -0.11
N TRP A 188 1.75 -8.56 0.80
CA TRP A 188 1.85 -9.83 1.52
C TRP A 188 1.49 -11.05 0.66
N ARG A 189 0.69 -10.89 -0.41
CA ARG A 189 0.51 -11.96 -1.41
C ARG A 189 1.79 -12.25 -2.21
N GLN A 190 2.66 -11.26 -2.38
CA GLN A 190 3.89 -11.36 -3.18
C GLN A 190 5.15 -11.54 -2.31
N THR A 191 5.01 -11.39 -0.99
CA THR A 191 6.12 -11.47 -0.04
C THR A 191 5.87 -12.65 0.90
N PRO A 192 6.41 -13.85 0.57
CA PRO A 192 6.18 -15.03 1.40
C PRO A 192 6.78 -14.79 2.79
N PRO A 193 6.07 -15.18 3.87
CA PRO A 193 6.61 -15.05 5.22
C PRO A 193 7.87 -15.92 5.39
N THR A 194 8.87 -15.37 6.07
CA THR A 194 10.18 -15.99 6.25
C THR A 194 10.44 -16.40 7.70
N GLY A 195 11.42 -17.29 7.90
CA GLY A 195 11.93 -17.68 9.22
C GLY A 195 11.53 -19.10 9.64
N GLU A 196 12.53 -19.87 10.07
CA GLU A 196 12.38 -21.28 10.46
C GLU A 196 12.17 -21.44 11.97
N SER A 197 12.75 -20.55 12.79
CA SER A 197 12.63 -20.60 14.25
C SER A 197 11.43 -19.79 14.74
N HIS A 198 10.75 -20.31 15.77
CA HIS A 198 9.75 -19.56 16.54
C HIS A 198 10.27 -18.21 17.04
N SER A 199 9.36 -17.27 17.24
CA SER A 199 9.62 -15.94 17.76
C SER A 199 9.91 -15.97 19.26
N THR A 200 10.58 -14.93 19.76
CA THR A 200 10.80 -14.74 21.20
C THR A 200 9.51 -14.41 21.96
N PHE A 201 8.39 -14.20 21.26
CA PHE A 201 7.07 -13.98 21.87
C PHE A 201 6.31 -15.28 22.11
N ALA A 202 6.51 -16.30 21.28
CA ALA A 202 5.78 -17.57 21.40
C ALA A 202 5.95 -18.24 22.79
N PRO A 203 7.15 -18.30 23.40
CA PRO A 203 7.31 -18.81 24.77
C PRO A 203 6.59 -17.95 25.83
N VAL A 204 6.58 -16.63 25.65
CA VAL A 204 5.92 -15.68 26.55
C VAL A 204 4.39 -15.85 26.50
N ALA A 205 3.84 -16.07 25.31
CA ALA A 205 2.43 -16.37 25.13
C ALA A 205 2.06 -17.76 25.67
N ALA A 206 2.88 -18.79 25.42
CA ALA A 206 2.67 -20.14 25.95
C ALA A 206 2.53 -20.15 27.48
N ALA A 207 3.40 -19.40 28.18
CA ALA A 207 3.31 -19.24 29.64
C ALA A 207 2.00 -18.55 30.09
N ALA A 208 1.51 -17.57 29.32
CA ALA A 208 0.23 -16.92 29.61
C ALA A 208 -0.97 -17.85 29.34
N PHE A 209 -0.91 -18.67 28.28
CA PHE A 209 -1.97 -19.61 27.91
C PHE A 209 -2.25 -20.69 28.95
N ALA A 210 -1.31 -20.94 29.88
CA ALA A 210 -1.56 -21.78 31.06
C ALA A 210 -2.69 -21.24 31.96
N ARG A 211 -3.05 -19.95 31.85
CA ARG A 211 -4.18 -19.34 32.58
C ARG A 211 -5.53 -19.42 31.87
N GLY A 212 -5.55 -19.88 30.63
CA GLY A 212 -6.76 -20.09 29.83
C GLY A 212 -7.02 -21.58 29.59
N GLN A 213 -8.12 -21.91 28.90
CA GLN A 213 -8.47 -23.26 28.49
C GLN A 213 -8.90 -23.30 27.02
N GLY A 214 -8.98 -24.49 26.41
CA GLY A 214 -9.45 -24.67 25.04
C GLY A 214 -8.41 -24.35 23.96
N ARG A 215 -8.86 -24.32 22.70
CA ARG A 215 -7.96 -24.24 21.53
C ARG A 215 -7.35 -22.83 21.39
N VAL A 216 -6.19 -22.77 20.75
CA VAL A 216 -5.50 -21.54 20.35
C VAL A 216 -5.88 -21.20 18.92
N ILE A 217 -6.19 -19.93 18.66
CA ILE A 217 -6.20 -19.37 17.30
C ILE A 217 -4.98 -18.45 17.13
N ASP A 218 -4.18 -18.69 16.11
CA ASP A 218 -3.05 -17.85 15.67
C ASP A 218 -3.52 -16.92 14.55
N LEU A 219 -3.73 -15.64 14.90
CA LEU A 219 -4.21 -14.58 14.04
C LEU A 219 -3.02 -13.86 13.40
N GLY A 220 -2.80 -14.09 12.10
CA GLY A 220 -1.62 -13.62 11.37
C GLY A 220 -0.47 -14.62 11.44
N SER A 221 -0.78 -15.91 11.28
CA SER A 221 0.17 -17.01 11.46
C SER A 221 1.41 -16.96 10.57
N GLY A 222 1.37 -16.23 9.43
CA GLY A 222 2.50 -16.07 8.53
C GLY A 222 3.06 -17.41 8.05
N SER A 223 4.31 -17.72 8.43
CA SER A 223 4.97 -18.99 8.08
C SER A 223 4.46 -20.19 8.89
N GLY A 224 3.68 -19.96 9.95
CA GLY A 224 3.21 -20.99 10.88
C GLY A 224 4.24 -21.42 11.92
N ARG A 225 5.40 -20.74 11.99
CA ARG A 225 6.50 -21.11 12.90
C ARG A 225 6.12 -21.04 14.39
N ASP A 226 5.30 -20.06 14.76
CA ASP A 226 4.85 -19.89 16.15
C ASP A 226 3.74 -20.88 16.48
N ALA A 227 2.82 -21.13 15.55
CA ALA A 227 1.85 -22.22 15.65
C ALA A 227 2.53 -23.59 15.82
N ALA A 228 3.59 -23.88 15.07
CA ALA A 228 4.36 -25.12 15.20
C ALA A 228 5.00 -25.26 16.59
N TYR A 229 5.60 -24.18 17.12
CA TYR A 229 6.12 -24.17 18.49
C TYR A 229 5.03 -24.40 19.53
N LEU A 230 3.90 -23.71 19.43
CA LEU A 230 2.77 -23.85 20.36
C LEU A 230 2.21 -25.28 20.34
N ARG A 231 2.12 -25.92 19.17
CA ARG A 231 1.76 -27.35 19.08
C ARG A 231 2.78 -28.25 19.78
N ALA A 232 4.08 -27.96 19.64
CA ALA A 232 5.13 -28.70 20.35
C ALA A 232 5.06 -28.53 21.88
N GLN A 233 4.45 -27.44 22.37
CA GLN A 233 4.14 -27.24 23.80
C GLN A 233 2.83 -27.91 24.24
N GLY A 234 2.15 -28.65 23.36
CA GLY A 234 0.92 -29.39 23.65
C GLY A 234 -0.38 -28.60 23.46
N PHE A 235 -0.34 -27.43 22.82
CA PHE A 235 -1.56 -26.69 22.48
C PHE A 235 -2.18 -27.21 21.17
N GLU A 236 -3.51 -27.31 21.13
CA GLU A 236 -4.23 -27.37 19.86
C GLU A 236 -4.29 -25.97 19.25
N VAL A 237 -3.77 -25.82 18.04
CA VAL A 237 -3.64 -24.51 17.36
C VAL A 237 -4.28 -24.56 15.98
N ASP A 238 -5.21 -23.64 15.75
CA ASP A 238 -5.69 -23.29 14.42
C ASP A 238 -4.98 -22.02 13.93
N GLU A 239 -4.57 -22.04 12.67
CA GLU A 239 -3.89 -20.92 12.02
C GLU A 239 -4.89 -20.13 11.19
N CYS A 240 -4.82 -18.81 11.23
CA CYS A 240 -5.54 -17.92 10.32
C CYS A 240 -4.61 -16.81 9.87
N ASP A 241 -4.66 -16.42 8.62
CA ASP A 241 -3.82 -15.36 8.08
C ASP A 241 -4.55 -14.59 6.97
N PRO A 242 -4.76 -13.27 7.14
CA PRO A 242 -5.58 -12.50 6.21
C PRO A 242 -4.90 -12.24 4.87
N HIS A 243 -3.62 -12.61 4.71
CA HIS A 243 -2.83 -12.28 3.53
C HIS A 243 -2.35 -13.51 2.76
N THR A 244 -1.94 -14.56 3.47
CA THR A 244 -1.45 -15.82 2.88
C THR A 244 -2.56 -16.83 2.65
N GLY A 245 -3.75 -16.64 3.25
CA GLY A 245 -4.88 -17.57 3.17
C GLY A 245 -4.68 -18.86 3.99
N ARG A 246 -3.58 -18.97 4.74
CA ARG A 246 -3.28 -20.11 5.62
C ARG A 246 -4.36 -20.23 6.70
N GLY A 247 -5.14 -21.31 6.60
CA GLY A 247 -6.18 -21.68 7.56
C GLY A 247 -7.36 -20.69 7.67
N GLY A 248 -7.52 -19.79 6.69
CA GLY A 248 -8.63 -18.85 6.59
C GLY A 248 -8.28 -17.40 6.91
N ASP A 249 -9.26 -16.51 6.82
CA ASP A 249 -9.09 -15.08 7.05
C ASP A 249 -9.23 -14.74 8.55
N ALA A 250 -8.14 -14.29 9.16
CA ALA A 250 -8.11 -13.86 10.57
C ALA A 250 -9.11 -12.73 10.88
N LEU A 251 -9.43 -11.89 9.89
CA LEU A 251 -10.39 -10.80 10.05
C LEU A 251 -11.85 -11.28 10.10
N MET A 252 -12.11 -12.53 9.69
CA MET A 252 -13.45 -13.12 9.60
C MET A 252 -13.63 -14.40 10.46
N ALA A 253 -12.55 -14.97 10.99
CA ALA A 253 -12.56 -16.24 11.73
C ALA A 253 -13.40 -16.19 13.03
N ASP A 254 -14.41 -17.04 13.20
CA ASP A 254 -15.23 -17.05 14.43
C ASP A 254 -14.36 -17.31 15.68
N LEU A 255 -14.37 -16.37 16.62
CA LEU A 255 -13.55 -16.41 17.83
C LEU A 255 -14.24 -17.15 18.99
N SER A 256 -15.53 -17.44 18.88
CA SER A 256 -16.36 -17.97 19.98
C SER A 256 -15.88 -19.33 20.53
N GLY A 257 -15.27 -20.15 19.67
CA GLY A 257 -14.74 -21.47 20.00
C GLY A 257 -13.42 -21.47 20.78
N TYR A 258 -12.66 -20.38 20.74
CA TYR A 258 -11.29 -20.32 21.25
C TYR A 258 -11.24 -19.70 22.65
N GLY A 259 -10.41 -20.26 23.52
CA GLY A 259 -10.11 -19.66 24.83
C GLY A 259 -8.69 -19.10 24.93
N ARG A 260 -7.93 -19.17 23.84
CA ARG A 260 -6.57 -18.66 23.72
C ARG A 260 -6.39 -18.02 22.35
N MET A 261 -5.87 -16.81 22.31
CA MET A 261 -5.69 -16.05 21.08
C MET A 261 -4.26 -15.55 21.03
N TYR A 262 -3.57 -15.86 19.93
CA TYR A 262 -2.24 -15.41 19.63
C TYR A 262 -2.33 -14.47 18.43
N CYS A 263 -1.80 -13.26 18.54
CA CYS A 263 -1.77 -12.31 17.43
C CYS A 263 -0.43 -11.61 17.45
N ARG A 264 0.44 -12.00 16.53
CA ARG A 264 1.79 -11.48 16.45
C ARG A 264 1.98 -10.80 15.11
N TRP A 265 2.53 -9.59 15.14
CA TRP A 265 2.94 -8.85 13.96
C TRP A 265 1.82 -8.53 12.95
N LEU A 266 0.56 -8.70 13.33
CA LEU A 266 -0.59 -8.44 12.47
C LEU A 266 -1.16 -7.04 12.64
N LEU A 267 -1.41 -6.57 13.86
CA LEU A 267 -2.20 -5.35 14.08
C LEU A 267 -1.70 -4.14 13.29
N HIS A 268 -0.40 -3.90 13.30
CA HIS A 268 0.19 -2.75 12.62
C HIS A 268 0.22 -2.88 11.09
N THR A 269 -0.05 -4.05 10.51
CA THR A 269 -0.17 -4.25 9.05
C THR A 269 -1.60 -4.08 8.56
N LEU A 270 -2.56 -3.94 9.47
CA LEU A 270 -3.97 -3.72 9.15
C LEU A 270 -4.26 -2.22 8.99
N SER A 271 -5.26 -1.90 8.17
CA SER A 271 -5.83 -0.53 8.15
C SER A 271 -6.46 -0.19 9.50
N SER A 272 -6.67 1.10 9.78
CA SER A 272 -7.36 1.54 11.00
C SER A 272 -8.70 0.80 11.14
N ARG A 273 -9.53 0.80 10.08
CA ARG A 273 -10.81 0.07 10.05
C ARG A 273 -10.67 -1.40 10.43
N GLN A 274 -9.70 -2.10 9.86
CA GLN A 274 -9.46 -3.52 10.16
C GLN A 274 -8.97 -3.73 11.60
N GLN A 275 -8.09 -2.86 12.10
CA GLN A 275 -7.64 -2.91 13.51
C GLN A 275 -8.81 -2.76 14.47
N TRP A 276 -9.65 -1.74 14.28
CA TRP A 276 -10.83 -1.52 15.12
C TRP A 276 -11.81 -2.70 15.06
N ALA A 277 -12.03 -3.27 13.88
CA ALA A 277 -12.90 -4.43 13.72
C ALA A 277 -12.35 -5.65 14.48
N LEU A 278 -11.06 -5.97 14.33
CA LEU A 278 -10.43 -7.09 15.03
C LEU A 278 -10.43 -6.89 16.55
N LEU A 279 -10.04 -5.70 17.02
CA LEU A 279 -10.00 -5.40 18.46
C LEU A 279 -11.38 -5.44 19.11
N ARG A 280 -12.44 -4.99 18.44
CA ARG A 280 -13.82 -5.11 18.96
C ARG A 280 -14.25 -6.57 19.10
N ARG A 281 -13.91 -7.41 18.12
CA ARG A 281 -14.18 -8.86 18.20
C ARG A 281 -13.40 -9.52 19.32
N LEU A 282 -12.14 -9.12 19.52
CA LEU A 282 -11.34 -9.54 20.68
C LEU A 282 -11.94 -9.04 22.01
N ALA A 283 -12.61 -7.88 22.02
CA ALA A 283 -13.27 -7.36 23.22
C ALA A 283 -14.48 -8.22 23.65
N GLU A 284 -15.14 -8.89 22.71
CA GLU A 284 -16.38 -9.66 22.90
C GLU A 284 -16.16 -11.14 23.25
N VAL A 285 -14.91 -11.56 23.38
CA VAL A 285 -14.56 -12.95 23.69
C VAL A 285 -15.05 -13.36 25.08
N ARG A 286 -15.30 -14.66 25.25
CA ARG A 286 -15.85 -15.22 26.50
C ARG A 286 -14.92 -15.01 27.70
N PRO A 287 -15.46 -14.91 28.93
CA PRO A 287 -14.70 -15.01 30.17
C PRO A 287 -13.74 -16.21 30.20
N GLY A 288 -12.59 -16.04 30.84
CA GLY A 288 -11.51 -17.03 30.88
C GLY A 288 -10.60 -17.06 29.65
N THR A 289 -10.87 -16.24 28.63
CA THR A 289 -10.05 -16.18 27.40
C THR A 289 -8.74 -15.45 27.65
N VAL A 290 -7.62 -16.04 27.22
CA VAL A 290 -6.30 -15.39 27.22
C VAL A 290 -5.99 -14.84 25.83
N VAL A 291 -5.67 -13.55 25.75
CA VAL A 291 -5.32 -12.86 24.50
C VAL A 291 -3.87 -12.37 24.60
N CYS A 292 -3.01 -12.84 23.69
CA CYS A 292 -1.60 -12.46 23.61
C CYS A 292 -1.35 -11.69 22.30
N LEU A 293 -0.93 -10.44 22.41
CA LEU A 293 -0.70 -9.52 21.30
C LEU A 293 0.78 -9.09 21.27
N GLU A 294 1.43 -9.14 20.11
CA GLU A 294 2.70 -8.46 19.85
C GLU A 294 2.57 -7.61 18.58
N PHE A 295 2.83 -6.31 18.69
CA PHE A 295 2.70 -5.37 17.59
C PHE A 295 3.72 -4.22 17.69
N ARG A 296 3.94 -3.54 16.57
CA ARG A 296 4.87 -2.42 16.47
C ARG A 296 4.28 -1.18 17.15
N ASP A 297 5.03 -0.61 18.08
CA ASP A 297 4.57 0.48 18.94
C ASP A 297 4.85 1.87 18.31
N PRO A 298 4.05 2.91 18.57
CA PRO A 298 4.34 4.28 18.16
C PRO A 298 5.72 4.81 18.56
N ALA A 299 6.34 4.26 19.62
CA ALA A 299 7.73 4.54 19.97
C ALA A 299 8.74 4.21 18.85
N ASP A 300 8.35 3.41 17.86
CA ASP A 300 9.16 3.04 16.70
C ASP A 300 9.07 4.03 15.51
N ALA A 301 8.25 5.07 15.62
CA ALA A 301 7.96 6.00 14.53
C ALA A 301 9.21 6.66 13.92
N SER A 302 10.25 6.90 14.72
CA SER A 302 11.49 7.52 14.24
C SER A 302 12.28 6.67 13.24
N ALA A 303 12.02 5.36 13.19
CA ALA A 303 12.66 4.42 12.27
C ALA A 303 11.81 4.17 11.00
N LEU A 304 10.78 4.98 10.78
CA LEU A 304 9.79 4.79 9.73
C LEU A 304 9.61 6.06 8.89
N THR A 305 9.18 5.89 7.65
CA THR A 305 8.86 6.98 6.73
C THR A 305 7.40 7.41 6.95
N PRO A 306 7.14 8.63 7.45
CA PRO A 306 5.79 9.07 7.76
C PRO A 306 4.97 9.34 6.49
N VAL A 307 3.68 9.03 6.57
CA VAL A 307 2.68 9.38 5.56
C VAL A 307 1.87 10.57 6.04
N SER A 308 1.84 11.66 5.26
CA SER A 308 1.21 12.92 5.68
C SER A 308 -0.31 12.84 5.93
N ASN A 309 -0.95 11.75 5.49
CA ASN A 309 -2.40 11.58 5.59
C ASN A 309 -2.88 11.26 7.03
N ASP A 310 -2.06 10.61 7.86
CA ASP A 310 -2.39 10.30 9.25
C ASP A 310 -1.08 10.18 10.05
N SER A 311 -1.01 10.79 11.24
CA SER A 311 0.21 10.82 12.06
C SER A 311 0.67 9.46 12.57
N ARG A 312 -0.17 8.43 12.47
CA ARG A 312 0.14 7.05 12.87
C ARG A 312 0.42 6.15 11.67
N LEU A 313 0.36 6.68 10.45
CA LEU A 313 0.54 5.91 9.22
C LEU A 313 1.96 6.13 8.66
N PHE A 314 2.60 5.02 8.33
CA PHE A 314 3.96 4.97 7.81
C PHE A 314 4.04 4.02 6.62
N PHE A 315 5.05 4.17 5.77
CA PHE A 315 5.26 3.27 4.64
C PHE A 315 6.74 2.95 4.45
N ASP A 316 7.08 1.69 4.65
CA ASP A 316 8.44 1.19 4.54
C ASP A 316 8.42 -0.25 4.02
N ASP A 317 9.50 -0.71 3.40
CA ASP A 317 9.60 -2.06 2.83
C ASP A 317 8.43 -2.44 1.89
N GLY A 318 7.81 -1.46 1.23
CA GLY A 318 6.75 -1.68 0.26
C GLY A 318 5.35 -1.95 0.85
N HIS A 319 5.11 -1.68 2.13
CA HIS A 319 3.78 -1.75 2.73
C HIS A 319 3.57 -0.70 3.82
N PHE A 320 2.29 -0.41 4.09
CA PHE A 320 1.88 0.51 5.14
C PHE A 320 1.93 -0.13 6.52
N ARG A 321 2.30 0.67 7.51
CA ARG A 321 2.18 0.35 8.92
C ARG A 321 1.38 1.41 9.62
N TRP A 322 0.30 1.00 10.28
CA TRP A 322 -0.53 1.90 11.06
C TRP A 322 -0.34 1.58 12.54
N LEU A 323 0.43 2.41 13.22
CA LEU A 323 0.89 2.13 14.58
C LEU A 323 -0.23 2.40 15.59
N LEU A 324 -0.25 1.57 16.63
CA LEU A 324 -1.22 1.61 17.73
C LEU A 324 -0.46 1.31 19.03
N GLY A 325 -0.68 2.09 20.08
CA GLY A 325 -0.05 1.88 21.38
C GLY A 325 -0.85 0.94 22.30
N ALA A 326 -0.19 0.45 23.36
CA ALA A 326 -0.82 -0.38 24.39
C ALA A 326 -2.10 0.25 24.98
N SER A 327 -2.04 1.55 25.29
CA SER A 327 -3.14 2.30 25.88
C SER A 327 -4.38 2.34 24.96
N GLU A 328 -4.16 2.49 23.66
CA GLU A 328 -5.24 2.50 22.66
C GLU A 328 -5.85 1.11 22.54
N VAL A 329 -5.04 0.05 22.43
CA VAL A 329 -5.51 -1.34 22.43
C VAL A 329 -6.38 -1.62 23.66
N MET A 330 -5.90 -1.28 24.86
CA MET A 330 -6.64 -1.48 26.10
C MET A 330 -7.93 -0.67 26.15
N SER A 331 -7.94 0.54 25.57
CA SER A 331 -9.15 1.35 25.47
C SER A 331 -10.22 0.70 24.59
N VAL A 332 -9.84 0.02 23.50
CA VAL A 332 -10.81 -0.69 22.63
C VAL A 332 -11.31 -1.97 23.27
N LEU A 333 -10.42 -2.74 23.90
CA LEU A 333 -10.78 -3.98 24.60
C LEU A 333 -11.67 -3.73 25.83
N GLY A 334 -11.58 -2.52 26.40
CA GLY A 334 -12.38 -2.06 27.54
C GLY A 334 -11.83 -2.51 28.90
N ALA A 335 -12.47 -2.04 29.98
CA ALA A 335 -12.05 -2.29 31.36
C ALA A 335 -12.17 -3.76 31.81
N GLY A 336 -12.75 -4.63 30.99
CA GLY A 336 -12.99 -6.04 31.28
C GLY A 336 -11.81 -6.96 31.01
N PHE A 337 -10.59 -6.47 30.85
CA PHE A 337 -9.39 -7.30 30.70
C PHE A 337 -8.39 -7.04 31.82
N ARG A 338 -7.89 -8.12 32.43
CA ARG A 338 -6.77 -8.08 33.36
C ARG A 338 -5.45 -8.25 32.61
N VAL A 339 -4.54 -7.29 32.76
CA VAL A 339 -3.19 -7.40 32.21
C VAL A 339 -2.40 -8.45 32.98
N LEU A 340 -1.96 -9.50 32.28
CA LEU A 340 -1.08 -10.53 32.81
C LEU A 340 0.39 -10.17 32.62
N HIS A 341 0.71 -9.53 31.49
CA HIS A 341 2.05 -9.09 31.12
C HIS A 341 1.96 -7.91 30.16
N HIS A 342 2.80 -6.90 30.37
CA HIS A 342 2.98 -5.77 29.46
C HIS A 342 4.46 -5.42 29.40
N THR A 343 5.05 -5.45 28.22
CA THR A 343 6.43 -5.00 27.97
C THR A 343 6.52 -4.19 26.68
N LEU A 344 7.29 -3.11 26.73
CA LEU A 344 7.68 -2.29 25.59
C LEU A 344 9.18 -2.44 25.40
N GLY A 345 9.63 -2.79 24.21
CA GLY A 345 11.06 -2.92 23.97
C GLY A 345 11.42 -3.56 22.64
N ARG A 346 12.69 -3.96 22.55
CA ARG A 346 13.28 -4.63 21.38
C ARG A 346 13.69 -6.04 21.80
N PHE A 347 13.32 -7.05 21.01
CA PHE A 347 13.28 -8.44 21.49
C PHE A 347 14.04 -9.45 20.61
N SER A 348 14.86 -9.01 19.65
CA SER A 348 15.82 -9.88 18.95
C SER A 348 17.18 -9.91 19.65
N SER A 349 18.03 -10.82 19.19
CA SER A 349 19.42 -10.94 19.63
C SER A 349 20.31 -9.76 19.24
N THR A 350 19.86 -8.89 18.32
CA THR A 350 20.58 -7.71 17.83
C THR A 350 19.72 -6.44 17.95
N PRO A 351 19.55 -5.88 19.16
CA PRO A 351 18.49 -4.89 19.44
C PRO A 351 18.65 -3.54 18.74
N ALA A 352 19.84 -3.18 18.26
CA ALA A 352 20.11 -1.82 17.75
C ALA A 352 19.26 -1.47 16.51
N SER A 353 18.91 -2.45 15.68
CA SER A 353 18.11 -2.27 14.45
C SER A 353 16.67 -2.77 14.57
N ASP A 354 16.32 -3.36 15.71
CA ASP A 354 15.01 -3.97 15.90
C ASP A 354 13.88 -2.95 15.99
N PRO A 355 12.67 -3.31 15.55
CA PRO A 355 11.49 -2.52 15.85
C PRO A 355 11.23 -2.46 17.35
N VAL A 356 10.76 -1.31 17.83
CA VAL A 356 10.14 -1.21 19.16
C VAL A 356 8.75 -1.86 19.09
N LEU A 357 8.57 -2.90 19.90
CA LEU A 357 7.34 -3.69 19.97
C LEU A 357 6.70 -3.55 21.34
N THR A 358 5.37 -3.60 21.34
CA THR A 358 4.56 -3.81 22.54
C THR A 358 4.13 -5.27 22.59
N ARG A 359 4.33 -5.92 23.74
CA ARG A 359 3.80 -7.24 24.08
C ARG A 359 2.75 -7.11 25.17
N LEU A 360 1.53 -7.58 24.90
CA LEU A 360 0.40 -7.56 25.82
C LEU A 360 -0.19 -8.96 25.97
N ASN A 361 -0.11 -9.52 27.17
CA ASN A 361 -0.86 -10.73 27.51
C ASN A 361 -1.98 -10.35 28.47
N LEU A 362 -3.20 -10.71 28.11
CA LEU A 362 -4.42 -10.27 28.77
C LEU A 362 -5.28 -11.49 29.11
N LEU A 363 -6.03 -11.40 30.20
CA LEU A 363 -7.07 -12.36 30.56
C LEU A 363 -8.41 -11.62 30.63
N LYS A 364 -9.41 -12.12 29.90
CA LYS A 364 -10.82 -11.76 30.12
C LYS A 364 -11.26 -12.46 31.42
N PRO A 365 -11.52 -11.73 32.53
CA PRO A 365 -11.92 -12.31 33.80
C PRO A 365 -13.22 -13.11 33.70
#